data_AF-A0A2G6N8V3-F1
#
_entry.id   AF-A0A2G6N8V3-F1
#
_cell.length_a   1.000
_cell.length_b   1.000
_cell.length_c   1.000
_cell.angle_alpha   90.00
_cell.angle_beta   90.00
_cell.angle_gamma   90.00
#
_symmetry.space_group_name_H-M   'P 1'
#
loop_
_entity.id
_entity.type
_entity.pdbx_description
1 polymer ?
#
loop_
_entity_poly.entity_id
_entity_poly.type
_entity_poly.pdbx_seq_one_letter_code
_entity_poly.pdbx_strand_id
1 'polypeptide(L)'
;MISSIGLSNQVAVVIMGVFVASFAGTTLDTATRIQRYIVAELFSSVKMNFLSGKYVSTFIAVATALMLAFATGAGGKGALKLWPLFGAVNQTLAGLALIIITVYLKTMGGMKWLVSGIPAAFMMVMTIWALAVNQSKFGAGNNMLLQVVNGIILALAIWILIEGLLRILSLKSEPSNPQAVHAD
;
A
#
# COMPACT_ATOMS: atom_id res chain seq x y z
N MET A 1 -21.05 12.20 -17.39
CA MET A 1 -21.43 12.03 -15.98
C MET A 1 -21.52 13.35 -15.22
N ILE A 2 -20.59 14.32 -15.36
CA ILE A 2 -20.74 15.65 -14.72
C ILE A 2 -21.59 16.61 -15.58
N SER A 3 -21.44 16.57 -16.91
CA SER A 3 -22.30 17.35 -17.83
C SER A 3 -23.77 16.94 -17.80
N SER A 4 -24.10 15.72 -17.36
CA SER A 4 -25.47 15.22 -17.24
C SER A 4 -26.21 15.76 -16.00
N ILE A 5 -25.49 16.46 -15.11
CA ILE A 5 -26.02 17.08 -13.87
C ILE A 5 -26.26 18.59 -14.09
N GLY A 6 -26.14 19.08 -15.32
CA GLY A 6 -26.32 20.51 -15.66
C GLY A 6 -25.15 21.43 -15.26
N LEU A 7 -24.03 20.88 -14.77
CA LEU A 7 -22.84 21.65 -14.43
C LEU A 7 -22.05 22.06 -15.67
N SER A 8 -21.62 23.33 -15.71
CA SER A 8 -20.75 23.81 -16.79
C SER A 8 -19.40 23.12 -16.75
N ASN A 9 -18.79 22.90 -17.92
CA ASN A 9 -17.47 22.26 -18.03
C ASN A 9 -16.40 23.00 -17.22
N GLN A 10 -16.48 24.33 -17.10
CA GLN A 10 -15.55 25.12 -16.30
C GLN A 10 -15.66 24.80 -14.81
N VAL A 11 -16.89 24.73 -14.27
CA VAL A 11 -17.10 24.38 -12.86
C VAL A 11 -16.64 22.94 -12.58
N ALA A 12 -16.89 22.01 -13.50
CA ALA A 12 -16.42 20.63 -13.39
C ALA A 12 -14.89 20.52 -13.30
N VAL A 13 -14.17 21.26 -14.16
CA VAL A 13 -12.69 21.28 -14.16
C VAL A 13 -12.14 21.85 -12.86
N VAL A 14 -12.73 22.94 -12.34
CA VAL A 14 -12.30 23.53 -11.06
C VAL A 14 -12.52 22.57 -9.91
N ILE A 15 -13.70 21.96 -9.79
CA ILE A 15 -14.00 20.99 -8.72
C ILE A 15 -13.05 19.80 -8.78
N MET A 16 -12.83 19.22 -9.97
CA MET A 16 -11.91 18.10 -10.14
C MET A 16 -10.46 18.49 -9.83
N GLY A 17 -10.04 19.70 -10.22
CA GLY A 17 -8.71 20.22 -9.90
C GLY A 17 -8.49 20.32 -8.39
N VAL A 18 -9.44 20.92 -7.66
CA VAL A 18 -9.37 21.03 -6.19
C VAL A 18 -9.40 19.66 -5.52
N PHE A 19 -10.26 18.76 -5.99
CA PHE A 19 -10.35 17.39 -5.47
C PHE A 19 -9.02 16.64 -5.61
N VAL A 20 -8.43 16.63 -6.82
CA VAL A 20 -7.15 15.95 -7.08
C VAL A 20 -6.02 16.58 -6.28
N ALA A 21 -5.94 17.91 -6.23
CA ALA A 21 -4.90 18.62 -5.47
C ALA A 21 -5.02 18.36 -3.95
N SER A 22 -6.23 18.38 -3.39
CA SER A 22 -6.47 18.17 -1.95
C SER A 22 -6.21 16.72 -1.55
N PHE A 23 -6.64 15.75 -2.38
CA PHE A 23 -6.34 14.34 -2.20
C PHE A 23 -4.82 14.11 -2.23
N ALA A 24 -4.16 14.60 -3.28
CA ALA A 24 -2.72 14.44 -3.43
C ALA A 24 -1.95 15.08 -2.27
N GLY A 25 -2.33 16.29 -1.85
CA GLY A 25 -1.68 17.00 -0.73
C GLY A 25 -1.82 16.26 0.60
N THR A 26 -3.02 15.77 0.93
CA THR A 26 -3.27 15.05 2.18
C THR A 26 -2.56 13.69 2.20
N THR A 27 -2.58 12.97 1.08
CA THR A 27 -1.85 11.71 0.93
C THR A 27 -0.34 11.93 1.01
N LEU A 28 0.19 12.99 0.39
CA LEU A 28 1.61 13.32 0.44
C LEU A 28 2.09 13.62 1.88
N ASP A 29 1.34 14.43 2.64
CA ASP A 29 1.65 14.72 4.04
C ASP A 29 1.69 13.44 4.88
N THR A 30 0.63 12.63 4.78
CA THR A 30 0.52 11.37 5.53
C THR A 30 1.62 10.38 5.13
N ALA A 31 1.89 10.22 3.84
CA ALA A 31 2.91 9.32 3.32
C ALA A 31 4.32 9.75 3.78
N THR A 32 4.65 11.04 3.67
CA THR A 32 5.94 11.57 4.12
C THR A 32 6.13 11.35 5.62
N ARG A 33 5.08 11.56 6.42
CA ARG A 33 5.10 11.35 7.85
C ARG A 33 5.31 9.88 8.22
N ILE A 34 4.57 8.95 7.59
CA ILE A 34 4.70 7.51 7.83
C ILE A 34 6.06 7.00 7.38
N GLN A 35 6.52 7.40 6.19
CA GLN A 35 7.82 7.00 5.66
C GLN A 35 8.96 7.45 6.58
N ARG A 36 8.88 8.67 7.13
CA ARG A 36 9.83 9.14 8.15
C ARG A 36 9.85 8.24 9.38
N TYR A 37 8.70 7.78 9.88
CA TYR A 37 8.64 6.86 11.02
C TYR A 37 9.26 5.51 10.69
N ILE A 38 8.94 4.94 9.52
CA ILE A 38 9.52 3.68 9.05
C ILE A 38 11.04 3.81 8.93
N VAL A 39 11.55 4.88 8.31
CA VAL A 39 12.99 5.12 8.16
C VAL A 39 13.69 5.27 9.52
N ALA A 40 13.08 6.02 10.45
CA ALA A 40 13.63 6.20 11.79
C ALA A 40 13.69 4.88 12.57
N GLU A 41 12.63 4.07 12.48
CA GLU A 41 12.53 2.77 13.13
C GLU A 41 13.55 1.78 12.55
N LEU A 42 13.65 1.68 11.21
CA LEU A 42 14.61 0.82 10.53
C LEU A 42 16.05 1.15 10.94
N PHE A 43 16.44 2.43 10.97
CA PHE A 43 17.81 2.81 11.38
C PHE A 43 18.07 2.61 12.87
N SER A 44 17.04 2.76 13.71
CA SER A 44 17.15 2.44 15.14
C SER A 44 17.35 0.93 15.35
N SER A 45 16.64 0.07 14.62
CA SER A 45 16.79 -1.39 14.71
C SER A 45 18.18 -1.87 14.29
N VAL A 46 18.82 -1.18 13.34
CA VAL A 46 20.19 -1.50 12.87
C VAL A 46 21.27 -0.78 13.72
N LYS A 47 20.89 -0.15 14.84
CA LYS A 47 21.78 0.62 15.74
C LYS A 47 22.52 1.80 15.08
N MET A 48 22.01 2.33 13.97
CA MET A 48 22.54 3.52 13.30
C MET A 48 21.83 4.79 13.79
N ASN A 49 22.00 5.10 15.08
CA ASN A 49 21.25 6.16 15.77
C ASN A 49 21.50 7.59 15.22
N PHE A 50 22.55 7.81 14.45
CA PHE A 50 22.77 9.09 13.77
C PHE A 50 21.76 9.34 12.63
N LEU A 51 21.24 8.27 12.01
CA LEU A 51 20.32 8.35 10.87
C LEU A 51 18.84 8.30 11.28
N SER A 52 18.54 7.94 12.53
CA SER A 52 17.16 7.90 13.07
C SER A 52 16.64 9.28 13.52
N GLY A 53 17.46 10.32 13.43
CA GLY A 53 17.06 11.68 13.79
C GLY A 53 15.90 12.22 12.93
N LYS A 54 14.99 12.97 13.54
CA LYS A 54 13.78 13.54 12.90
C LYS A 54 14.08 14.21 11.55
N TYR A 55 15.12 15.04 11.49
CA TYR A 55 15.45 15.81 10.28
C TYR A 55 16.07 14.93 9.19
N VAL A 56 16.96 14.00 9.56
CA VAL A 56 17.60 13.07 8.60
C VAL A 56 16.58 12.10 8.00
N SER A 57 15.72 11.51 8.84
CA SER A 57 14.67 10.61 8.37
C SER A 57 13.64 11.34 7.49
N THR A 58 13.30 12.60 7.81
CA THR A 58 12.45 13.45 6.93
C THR A 58 13.15 13.71 5.60
N PHE A 59 14.43 14.07 5.63
CA PHE A 59 15.20 14.34 4.43
C PHE A 59 15.25 13.13 3.52
N ILE A 60 15.49 11.93 4.07
CA ILE A 60 15.48 10.67 3.30
C ILE A 60 14.11 10.39 2.69
N ALA A 61 13.03 10.57 3.46
CA ALA A 61 11.67 10.38 2.96
C ALA A 61 11.37 11.32 1.77
N VAL A 62 11.63 12.62 1.92
CA VAL A 62 11.40 13.62 0.87
C VAL A 62 12.33 13.41 -0.32
N ALA A 63 13.62 13.15 -0.09
CA ALA A 63 14.61 12.96 -1.15
C ALA A 63 14.31 11.73 -2.01
N THR A 64 13.90 10.62 -1.40
CA THR A 64 13.51 9.41 -2.16
C THR A 64 12.24 9.64 -2.98
N ALA A 65 11.25 10.35 -2.44
CA ALA A 65 10.06 10.75 -3.19
C ALA A 65 10.41 11.69 -4.37
N LEU A 66 11.27 12.68 -4.16
CA LEU A 66 11.74 13.59 -5.21
C LEU A 66 12.53 12.84 -6.30
N MET A 67 13.42 11.93 -5.92
CA MET A 67 14.17 11.10 -6.87
C MET A 67 13.22 10.33 -7.80
N LEU A 68 12.16 9.72 -7.25
CA LEU A 68 11.17 9.01 -8.05
C LEU A 68 10.32 9.97 -8.92
N ALA A 69 9.94 11.14 -8.40
CA ALA A 69 9.15 12.13 -9.14
C ALA A 69 9.90 12.71 -10.36
N PHE A 70 11.23 12.87 -10.24
CA PHE A 70 12.10 13.41 -11.27
C PHE A 70 12.92 12.36 -12.02
N ALA A 71 12.73 11.06 -11.74
CA ALA A 71 13.44 9.95 -12.37
C ALA A 71 13.35 9.94 -13.91
N THR A 72 12.34 10.59 -14.48
CA THR A 72 12.10 10.66 -15.92
C THR A 72 12.45 12.02 -16.53
N GLY A 73 13.17 12.89 -15.80
CA GLY A 73 13.61 14.22 -16.22
C GLY A 73 12.94 15.38 -15.47
N ALA A 74 13.47 16.59 -15.68
CA ALA A 74 13.09 17.82 -14.96
C ALA A 74 11.62 18.26 -15.15
N GLY A 75 10.91 17.73 -16.16
CA GLY A 75 9.52 18.08 -16.45
C GLY A 75 8.48 17.49 -15.50
N GLY A 76 8.88 16.80 -14.42
CA GLY A 76 7.95 16.28 -13.40
C GLY A 76 7.00 15.16 -13.87
N LYS A 77 7.21 14.62 -15.08
CA LYS A 77 6.36 13.56 -15.65
C LYS A 77 6.57 12.19 -15.00
N GLY A 78 7.52 12.04 -14.07
CA GLY A 78 7.80 10.79 -13.38
C GLY A 78 6.60 10.33 -12.54
N ALA A 79 5.93 11.28 -11.87
CA ALA A 79 4.70 11.01 -11.14
C ALA A 79 3.59 10.42 -12.05
N LEU A 80 3.43 10.96 -13.26
CA LEU A 80 2.46 10.45 -14.23
C LEU A 80 2.84 9.06 -14.76
N LYS A 81 4.14 8.77 -14.93
CA LYS A 81 4.60 7.43 -15.31
C LYS A 81 4.36 6.40 -14.21
N LEU A 82 4.53 6.77 -12.94
CA LEU A 82 4.35 5.87 -11.80
C LEU A 82 2.87 5.65 -11.43
N TRP A 83 1.96 6.44 -11.99
CA TRP A 83 0.52 6.35 -11.73
C TRP A 83 -0.07 4.93 -11.81
N PRO A 84 0.28 4.06 -12.79
CA PRO A 84 -0.24 2.70 -12.82
C PRO A 84 0.14 1.85 -11.59
N LEU A 85 1.27 2.17 -10.94
CA LEU A 85 1.73 1.46 -9.74
C LEU A 85 1.01 1.90 -8.48
N PHE A 86 0.43 3.12 -8.46
CA PHE A 86 -0.36 3.62 -7.33
C PHE A 86 -1.51 2.67 -6.99
N GLY A 87 -2.24 2.21 -8.01
CA GLY A 87 -3.32 1.24 -7.82
C GLY A 87 -2.81 -0.09 -7.27
N ALA A 88 -1.67 -0.57 -7.77
CA ALA A 88 -1.09 -1.83 -7.34
C ALA A 88 -0.64 -1.81 -5.87
N VAL A 89 0.07 -0.76 -5.44
CA VAL A 89 0.51 -0.59 -4.05
C VAL A 89 -0.69 -0.54 -3.09
N ASN A 90 -1.75 0.17 -3.47
CA ASN A 90 -2.96 0.27 -2.64
C ASN A 90 -3.66 -1.10 -2.49
N GLN A 91 -3.69 -1.90 -3.57
CA GLN A 91 -4.25 -3.25 -3.50
C GLN A 91 -3.39 -4.18 -2.62
N THR A 92 -2.05 -4.08 -2.70
CA THR A 92 -1.15 -4.81 -1.80
C THR A 92 -1.36 -4.42 -0.33
N LEU A 93 -1.51 -3.12 -0.04
CA LEU A 93 -1.78 -2.65 1.32
C LEU A 93 -3.16 -3.08 1.83
N ALA A 94 -4.18 -3.05 0.97
CA ALA A 94 -5.50 -3.58 1.29
C ALA A 94 -5.45 -5.08 1.60
N GLY A 95 -4.70 -5.86 0.81
CA GLY A 95 -4.45 -7.27 1.05
C GLY A 95 -3.76 -7.51 2.40
N LEU A 96 -2.72 -6.75 2.72
CA LEU A 96 -2.04 -6.80 4.02
C LEU A 96 -2.99 -6.50 5.18
N ALA A 97 -3.78 -5.43 5.08
CA ALA A 97 -4.75 -5.06 6.12
C ALA A 97 -5.80 -6.17 6.33
N LEU A 98 -6.35 -6.73 5.26
CA LEU A 98 -7.30 -7.84 5.33
C LEU A 98 -6.68 -9.10 5.95
N ILE A 99 -5.43 -9.42 5.61
CA ILE A 99 -4.69 -10.53 6.24
C ILE A 99 -4.51 -10.30 7.74
N ILE A 100 -4.13 -9.08 8.16
CA ILE A 100 -3.98 -8.74 9.59
C ILE A 100 -5.31 -8.92 10.32
N ILE A 101 -6.42 -8.43 9.76
CA ILE A 101 -7.77 -8.61 10.33
C ILE A 101 -8.14 -10.10 10.37
N THR A 102 -7.78 -10.86 9.33
CA THR A 102 -8.02 -12.31 9.26
C THR A 102 -7.30 -13.05 10.38
N VAL A 103 -6.01 -12.75 10.57
CA VAL A 103 -5.19 -13.30 11.66
C VAL A 103 -5.79 -12.95 13.02
N TYR A 104 -6.16 -11.68 13.22
CA TYR A 104 -6.79 -11.21 14.45
C TYR A 104 -8.10 -11.95 14.75
N LEU A 105 -9.03 -12.02 13.78
CA LEU A 105 -10.31 -12.72 13.96
C LEU A 105 -10.11 -14.23 14.14
N LYS A 106 -9.04 -14.82 13.60
CA LYS A 106 -8.71 -16.23 13.82
C LYS A 106 -8.29 -16.47 15.27
N THR A 107 -7.60 -15.53 15.91
CA THR A 107 -7.26 -15.64 17.34
C THR A 107 -8.47 -15.56 18.26
N MET A 108 -9.58 -14.97 17.80
CA MET A 108 -10.86 -14.94 18.55
C MET A 108 -11.66 -16.25 18.48
N GLY A 109 -11.21 -17.22 17.70
CA GLY A 109 -11.89 -18.51 17.53
C GLY A 109 -13.12 -18.47 16.62
N GLY A 110 -13.61 -19.66 16.27
CA GLY A 110 -14.76 -19.85 15.38
C GLY A 110 -14.47 -19.53 13.90
N MET A 111 -15.54 -19.27 13.14
CA MET A 111 -15.48 -19.05 11.67
C MET A 111 -15.45 -17.56 11.27
N LYS A 112 -15.39 -16.63 12.24
CA LYS A 112 -15.42 -15.17 12.00
C LYS A 112 -14.29 -14.69 11.09
N TRP A 113 -13.14 -15.36 11.13
CA TRP A 113 -11.99 -15.04 10.28
C TRP A 113 -12.29 -15.15 8.78
N LEU A 114 -13.26 -15.98 8.37
CA LEU A 114 -13.64 -16.13 6.96
C LEU A 114 -14.20 -14.83 6.35
N VAL A 115 -14.80 -13.96 7.18
CA VAL A 115 -15.39 -12.68 6.73
C VAL A 115 -14.33 -11.76 6.12
N SER A 116 -13.10 -11.78 6.65
CA SER A 116 -11.97 -11.04 6.08
C SER A 116 -11.04 -11.93 5.26
N GLY A 117 -10.93 -13.22 5.58
CA GLY A 117 -10.05 -14.16 4.91
C GLY A 117 -10.43 -14.45 3.45
N ILE A 118 -11.73 -14.56 3.15
CA ILE A 118 -12.18 -14.76 1.76
C ILE A 118 -11.88 -13.50 0.91
N PRO A 119 -12.25 -12.27 1.33
CA PRO A 119 -11.80 -11.06 0.64
C PRO A 119 -10.28 -10.94 0.55
N ALA A 120 -9.53 -11.28 1.60
CA ALA A 120 -8.07 -11.23 1.60
C ALA A 120 -7.48 -12.12 0.50
N ALA A 121 -7.95 -13.37 0.41
CA ALA A 121 -7.50 -14.33 -0.60
C ALA A 121 -7.80 -13.82 -2.02
N PHE A 122 -9.03 -13.36 -2.27
CA PHE A 122 -9.40 -12.80 -3.56
C PHE A 122 -8.55 -11.57 -3.92
N MET A 123 -8.40 -10.63 -2.98
CA MET A 123 -7.60 -9.41 -3.20
C MET A 123 -6.14 -9.75 -3.50
N MET A 124 -5.51 -10.65 -2.74
CA MET A 124 -4.11 -11.04 -2.98
C MET A 124 -3.93 -11.74 -4.33
N VAL A 125 -4.82 -12.65 -4.70
CA VAL A 125 -4.77 -13.33 -6.01
C VAL A 125 -4.87 -12.33 -7.14
N MET A 126 -5.87 -11.45 -7.11
CA MET A 126 -6.06 -10.43 -8.16
C MET A 126 -4.88 -9.46 -8.24
N THR A 127 -4.33 -9.06 -7.08
CA THR A 127 -3.18 -8.14 -7.01
C THR A 127 -1.93 -8.77 -7.61
N ILE A 128 -1.59 -10.00 -7.19
CA ILE A 128 -0.41 -10.72 -7.69
C ILE A 128 -0.54 -11.00 -9.18
N TRP A 129 -1.74 -11.41 -9.63
CA TRP A 129 -2.02 -11.62 -11.05
C TRP A 129 -1.81 -10.34 -11.87
N ALA A 130 -2.39 -9.21 -11.43
CA ALA A 130 -2.24 -7.92 -12.11
C ALA A 130 -0.77 -7.46 -12.14
N LEU A 131 -0.04 -7.61 -11.02
CA LEU A 131 1.38 -7.28 -10.93
C LEU A 131 2.23 -8.15 -11.86
N ALA A 132 1.95 -9.45 -11.98
CA ALA A 132 2.66 -10.34 -12.88
C ALA A 132 2.43 -9.97 -14.37
N VAL A 133 1.18 -9.67 -14.74
CA VAL A 133 0.85 -9.17 -16.09
C VAL A 133 1.50 -7.81 -16.37
N ASN A 134 1.53 -6.92 -15.38
CA ASN A 134 2.21 -5.63 -15.51
C ASN A 134 3.72 -5.80 -15.65
N GLN A 135 4.33 -6.76 -14.95
CA GLN A 135 5.75 -7.02 -15.02
C GLN A 135 6.21 -7.39 -16.43
N SER A 136 5.47 -8.28 -17.10
CA SER A 136 5.78 -8.67 -18.48
C SER A 136 5.55 -7.51 -19.47
N LYS A 137 4.46 -6.75 -19.29
CA LYS A 137 4.17 -5.56 -20.11
C LYS A 137 5.26 -4.48 -19.99
N PHE A 138 5.72 -4.19 -18.78
CA PHE A 138 6.76 -3.17 -18.57
C PHE A 138 8.13 -3.61 -19.08
N GLY A 139 8.44 -4.91 -18.97
CA GLY A 139 9.64 -5.50 -19.56
C GLY A 139 9.63 -5.41 -21.09
N ALA A 140 8.55 -5.82 -21.73
CA ALA A 140 8.41 -5.71 -23.19
C ALA A 140 8.44 -4.25 -23.69
N GLY A 141 7.91 -3.33 -22.88
CA GLY A 141 7.92 -1.89 -23.18
C GLY A 141 9.22 -1.15 -22.87
N ASN A 142 10.31 -1.83 -22.46
CA ASN A 142 11.58 -1.24 -22.03
C ASN A 142 11.45 -0.13 -20.97
N ASN A 143 10.42 -0.19 -20.12
CA ASN A 143 10.18 0.81 -19.09
C ASN A 143 10.82 0.37 -17.76
N MET A 144 12.14 0.51 -17.69
CA MET A 144 12.96 -0.03 -16.59
C MET A 144 12.52 0.48 -15.21
N LEU A 145 12.16 1.77 -15.09
CA LEU A 145 11.66 2.34 -13.83
C LEU A 145 10.41 1.59 -13.34
N LEU A 146 9.40 1.44 -14.21
CA LEU A 146 8.16 0.77 -13.83
C LEU A 146 8.39 -0.72 -13.58
N GLN A 147 9.24 -1.37 -14.37
CA GLN A 147 9.56 -2.78 -14.23
C GLN A 147 10.26 -3.09 -12.90
N VAL A 148 11.21 -2.25 -12.48
CA VAL A 148 11.93 -2.43 -11.21
C VAL A 148 10.99 -2.20 -10.03
N VAL A 149 10.26 -1.07 -10.02
CA VAL A 149 9.35 -0.75 -8.91
C VAL A 149 8.20 -1.76 -8.81
N ASN A 150 7.60 -2.17 -9.95
CA ASN A 150 6.58 -3.21 -9.99
C ASN A 150 7.12 -4.57 -9.51
N GLY A 151 8.36 -4.92 -9.87
CA GLY A 151 9.03 -6.13 -9.39
C GLY A 151 9.21 -6.16 -7.87
N ILE A 152 9.60 -5.03 -7.27
CA ILE A 152 9.68 -4.89 -5.80
C ILE A 152 8.31 -5.09 -5.16
N ILE A 153 7.26 -4.45 -5.70
CA ILE A 153 5.90 -4.59 -5.17
C ILE A 153 5.41 -6.03 -5.29
N LEU A 154 5.67 -6.70 -6.43
CA LEU A 154 5.33 -8.11 -6.63
C LEU A 154 6.02 -9.03 -5.63
N ALA A 155 7.32 -8.82 -5.39
CA ALA A 155 8.06 -9.58 -4.39
C ALA A 155 7.48 -9.38 -2.98
N LEU A 156 7.17 -8.13 -2.60
CA LEU A 156 6.53 -7.82 -1.31
C LEU A 156 5.13 -8.43 -1.21
N ALA A 157 4.32 -8.39 -2.27
CA ALA A 157 2.98 -8.98 -2.26
C ALA A 157 3.04 -10.50 -2.08
N ILE A 158 3.97 -11.18 -2.75
CA ILE A 158 4.21 -12.63 -2.56
C ILE A 158 4.68 -12.91 -1.14
N TRP A 159 5.62 -12.11 -0.61
CA TRP A 159 6.11 -12.25 0.76
C TRP A 159 4.97 -12.12 1.79
N ILE A 160 4.14 -11.09 1.66
CA ILE A 160 2.97 -10.87 2.53
C ILE A 160 1.99 -12.04 2.45
N LEU A 161 1.75 -12.59 1.25
CA LEU A 161 0.87 -13.75 1.10
C LEU A 161 1.43 -14.97 1.85
N ILE A 162 2.73 -15.24 1.69
CA ILE A 162 3.39 -16.39 2.32
C ILE A 162 3.34 -16.24 3.85
N GLU A 163 3.79 -15.10 4.40
CA GLU A 163 3.78 -14.84 5.84
C GLU A 163 2.35 -14.87 6.41
N GLY A 164 1.40 -14.29 5.68
CA GLY A 164 -0.02 -14.31 6.06
C GLY A 164 -0.56 -15.73 6.15
N LEU A 165 -0.30 -16.58 5.15
CA LEU A 165 -0.73 -17.98 5.13
C LEU A 165 -0.05 -18.78 6.24
N LEU A 166 1.26 -18.66 6.41
CA LEU A 166 2.01 -19.34 7.47
C LEU A 166 1.46 -18.95 8.85
N ARG A 167 1.20 -17.66 9.08
CA ARG A 167 0.66 -17.19 10.35
C ARG A 167 -0.74 -17.71 10.60
N ILE A 168 -1.61 -17.68 9.60
CA ILE A 168 -2.97 -18.22 9.70
C ILE A 168 -2.90 -19.73 9.99
N LEU A 169 -2.06 -20.51 9.32
CA LEU A 169 -1.94 -21.95 9.53
C LEU A 169 -1.33 -22.32 10.88
N SER A 170 -0.38 -21.53 11.39
CA SER A 170 0.25 -21.74 12.69
C SER A 170 -0.69 -21.46 13.87
N LEU A 171 -1.74 -20.66 13.69
CA LEU A 171 -2.71 -20.39 14.74
C LEU A 171 -3.62 -21.60 14.92
N LYS A 172 -3.45 -22.30 16.05
CA LYS A 172 -4.38 -23.32 16.52
C LYS A 172 -5.65 -22.60 16.96
N SER A 173 -6.79 -22.92 16.35
CA SER A 173 -8.09 -22.42 16.78
C SER A 173 -8.41 -23.01 18.14
N GLU A 174 -8.18 -22.27 19.23
CA GLU A 174 -8.72 -22.66 20.53
C GLU A 174 -10.26 -22.57 20.46
N PRO A 175 -10.99 -23.57 20.98
CA PRO A 175 -12.44 -23.50 21.04
C PRO A 175 -12.83 -22.30 21.91
N SER A 176 -13.64 -21.40 21.36
CA SER A 176 -14.16 -20.23 22.05
C SER A 176 -14.85 -20.67 23.34
N ASN A 177 -14.25 -20.36 24.50
CA ASN A 177 -14.90 -20.59 25.79
C ASN A 177 -16.10 -19.62 25.90
N PRO A 178 -17.35 -20.09 25.94
CA PRO A 178 -18.53 -19.22 25.99
C PRO A 178 -18.63 -18.38 27.26
N GLN A 179 -17.80 -18.63 28.28
CA GLN A 179 -17.88 -17.96 29.58
C GLN A 179 -17.14 -16.62 29.67
N ALA A 180 -16.34 -16.23 28.67
CA ALA A 180 -15.55 -14.99 28.71
C ALA A 180 -16.33 -13.71 28.35
N VAL A 181 -17.62 -13.83 27.96
CA VAL A 181 -18.46 -12.67 27.59
C VAL A 181 -19.21 -12.09 28.80
N HIS A 182 -19.13 -12.73 29.97
CA HIS A 182 -19.82 -12.31 31.20
C HIS A 182 -18.88 -12.01 32.38
N ALA A 183 -17.57 -11.90 32.15
CA ALA A 183 -16.62 -11.42 33.15
C ALA A 183 -16.15 -10.02 32.74
N ASP A 184 -16.65 -9.04 33.50
CA ASP A 184 -16.29 -7.61 33.58
C ASP A 184 -16.91 -6.62 32.57
#